data_AF-A0A925J0K3-F1
#
_entry.id   AF-A0A925J0K3-F1
#
_cell.length_a   1.000
_cell.length_b   1.000
_cell.length_c   1.000
_cell.angle_alpha   90.00
_cell.angle_beta   90.00
_cell.angle_gamma   90.00
#
_symmetry.space_group_name_H-M   'P 1'
#
loop_
_entity.id
_entity.type
_entity.pdbx_description
1 polymer ?
#
loop_
_entity_poly.entity_id
_entity_poly.type
_entity_poly.pdbx_seq_one_letter_code
_entity_poly.pdbx_strand_id
1 'polypeptide(L)'
;SLPYTYLGYNGVQVLMRSGRMLGDTRKRLEETGGFMFGLMNERAWQDGDAFVRCLKVRLIHAAVRWYTLHGAESWDAPRLGKPVNQEDMAGTNLTFSWLVIKGLRRANLAPTEAEAEDFLHLWNVVGFLNGVAEDLLPQNLREAFVLDKAIARRQFRASDEGRALTKSLLRAIEDFIPNLSLKSLPAAQMRFLLGDEHADLLGIPAVPLEKRLVQLVPIQLFSRRTIDLGKPKIE
;
A
#
# COMPACT_ATOMS: atom_id res chain seq x y z
N SER A 1 0.69 3.78 -2.73
CA SER A 1 0.69 2.31 -2.60
C SER A 1 -0.73 1.75 -2.48
N LEU A 2 -1.54 2.20 -1.52
CA LEU A 2 -2.88 1.62 -1.25
C LEU A 2 -3.84 1.48 -2.45
N PRO A 3 -4.13 2.51 -3.28
CA PRO A 3 -5.04 2.30 -4.40
C PRO A 3 -4.48 1.29 -5.42
N TYR A 4 -3.15 1.14 -5.50
CA TYR A 4 -2.51 0.13 -6.36
C TYR A 4 -2.83 -1.29 -5.90
N THR A 5 -2.90 -1.56 -4.59
CA THR A 5 -3.27 -2.90 -4.09
C THR A 5 -4.72 -3.24 -4.36
N TYR A 6 -5.60 -2.23 -4.49
CA TYR A 6 -7.01 -2.43 -4.83
C TYR A 6 -7.26 -2.89 -6.27
N LEU A 7 -6.23 -2.86 -7.13
CA LEU A 7 -6.28 -3.47 -8.46
C LEU A 7 -6.16 -4.99 -8.40
N GLY A 8 -5.51 -5.53 -7.35
CA GLY A 8 -5.30 -6.97 -7.17
C GLY A 8 -6.62 -7.66 -6.89
N TYR A 9 -7.27 -8.18 -7.94
CA TYR A 9 -8.66 -8.61 -7.86
C TYR A 9 -8.89 -9.71 -6.82
N ASN A 10 -8.04 -10.73 -6.76
CA ASN A 10 -8.26 -11.83 -5.82
C ASN A 10 -8.04 -11.36 -4.37
N GLY A 11 -7.02 -10.52 -4.15
CA GLY A 11 -6.70 -9.93 -2.85
C GLY A 11 -7.84 -9.08 -2.28
N VAL A 12 -8.48 -8.22 -3.11
CA VAL A 12 -9.56 -7.34 -2.62
C VAL A 12 -10.79 -8.11 -2.13
N GLN A 13 -11.05 -9.31 -2.65
CA GLN A 13 -12.15 -10.15 -2.17
C GLN A 13 -11.93 -10.55 -0.70
N VAL A 14 -10.68 -10.82 -0.30
CA VAL A 14 -10.32 -11.11 1.10
C VAL A 14 -10.55 -9.88 1.97
N LEU A 15 -10.15 -8.70 1.48
CA LEU A 15 -10.28 -7.43 2.21
C LEU A 15 -11.76 -7.11 2.50
N MET A 16 -12.64 -7.32 1.53
CA MET A 16 -14.07 -7.08 1.68
C MET A 16 -14.72 -8.04 2.68
N ARG A 17 -14.38 -9.32 2.63
CA ARG A 17 -14.90 -10.32 3.57
C ARG A 17 -14.47 -10.08 5.01
N SER A 18 -13.34 -9.41 5.22
CA SER A 18 -12.92 -9.04 6.58
C SER A 18 -13.87 -8.02 7.25
N GLY A 19 -14.78 -7.38 6.51
CA GLY A 19 -15.82 -6.46 6.99
C GLY A 19 -15.30 -5.11 7.53
N ARG A 20 -14.05 -5.05 7.98
CA ARG A 20 -13.44 -3.88 8.63
C ARG A 20 -13.00 -2.77 7.66
N MET A 21 -12.99 -3.02 6.35
CA MET A 21 -12.41 -2.08 5.38
C MET A 21 -13.31 -0.91 5.02
N LEU A 22 -14.62 -1.14 4.94
CA LEU A 22 -15.59 -0.10 4.55
C LEU A 22 -16.02 0.78 5.72
N GLY A 23 -16.02 0.26 6.95
CA GLY A 23 -16.45 1.00 8.15
C GLY A 23 -15.36 1.83 8.82
N ASP A 24 -14.09 1.38 8.77
CA ASP A 24 -12.98 1.96 9.55
C ASP A 24 -11.76 2.33 8.68
N THR A 25 -11.98 2.84 7.45
CA THR A 25 -10.88 3.14 6.51
C THR A 25 -9.81 4.06 7.12
N ARG A 26 -10.22 5.10 7.87
CA ARG A 26 -9.29 6.02 8.55
C ARG A 26 -8.41 5.32 9.58
N LYS A 27 -9.01 4.55 10.48
CA LYS A 27 -8.27 3.80 11.51
C LYS A 27 -7.26 2.84 10.88
N ARG A 28 -7.61 2.19 9.77
CA ARG A 28 -6.70 1.32 9.02
C ARG A 28 -5.54 2.09 8.38
N LEU A 29 -5.75 3.31 7.90
CA LEU A 29 -4.68 4.18 7.43
C LEU A 29 -3.71 4.51 8.57
N GLU A 30 -4.24 4.84 9.75
CA GLU A 30 -3.45 5.11 10.96
C GLU A 30 -2.67 3.86 11.42
N GLU A 31 -3.30 2.69 11.45
CA GLU A 31 -2.66 1.40 11.77
C GLU A 31 -1.52 1.07 10.79
N THR A 32 -1.74 1.27 9.48
CA THR A 32 -0.72 1.03 8.45
C THR A 32 0.42 2.04 8.54
N GLY A 33 0.10 3.31 8.79
CA GLY A 33 1.09 4.36 9.04
C GLY A 33 1.95 4.03 10.26
N GLY A 34 1.32 3.69 11.39
CA GLY A 34 2.01 3.30 12.63
C GLY A 34 2.87 2.04 12.47
N PHE A 35 2.46 1.08 11.63
CA PHE A 35 3.30 -0.06 11.26
C PHE A 35 4.55 0.41 10.50
N MET A 36 4.39 1.19 9.43
CA MET A 36 5.52 1.69 8.64
C MET A 36 6.50 2.52 9.47
N PHE A 37 6.01 3.52 10.21
CA PHE A 37 6.87 4.36 11.05
C PHE A 37 7.61 3.56 12.11
N GLY A 38 6.97 2.53 12.66
CA GLY A 38 7.63 1.61 13.60
C GLY A 38 8.78 0.83 12.97
N LEU A 39 8.66 0.41 11.70
CA LEU A 39 9.70 -0.32 10.98
C LEU A 39 10.84 0.58 10.48
N MET A 40 10.56 1.86 10.21
CA MET A 40 11.59 2.83 9.80
C MET A 40 12.42 3.37 10.97
N ASN A 41 12.10 2.99 12.21
CA ASN A 41 12.85 3.36 13.39
C ASN A 41 13.91 2.29 13.71
N GLU A 42 15.19 2.62 13.55
CA GLU A 42 16.32 1.73 13.84
C GLU A 42 16.26 1.14 15.26
N ARG A 43 15.92 1.96 16.26
CA ARG A 43 15.84 1.52 17.65
C ARG A 43 14.80 0.43 17.85
N ALA A 44 13.71 0.42 17.08
CA ALA A 44 12.69 -0.62 17.17
C ALA A 44 13.22 -2.00 16.75
N TRP A 45 14.27 -2.05 15.91
CA TRP A 45 14.93 -3.31 15.56
C TRP A 45 15.86 -3.78 16.69
N GLN A 46 16.60 -2.86 17.29
CA GLN A 46 17.50 -3.15 18.42
C GLN A 46 16.72 -3.64 19.65
N ASP A 47 15.59 -3.00 19.96
CA ASP A 47 14.73 -3.33 21.10
C ASP A 47 13.83 -4.55 20.84
N GLY A 48 13.82 -5.12 19.62
CA GLY A 48 13.02 -6.30 19.25
C GLY A 48 11.58 -5.98 18.80
N ASP A 49 11.11 -4.75 18.99
CA ASP A 49 9.75 -4.31 18.67
C ASP A 49 9.37 -4.49 17.19
N ALA A 50 10.30 -4.24 16.26
CA ALA A 50 10.06 -4.41 14.83
C ALA A 50 9.78 -5.88 14.47
N PHE A 51 10.48 -6.82 15.10
CA PHE A 51 10.23 -8.26 14.94
C PHE A 51 8.84 -8.64 15.45
N VAL A 52 8.48 -8.17 16.66
CA VAL A 52 7.15 -8.41 17.24
C VAL A 52 6.05 -7.85 16.34
N ARG A 53 6.25 -6.66 15.76
CA ARG A 53 5.30 -6.05 14.80
C ARG A 53 5.11 -6.91 13.56
N CYS A 54 6.18 -7.39 12.94
CA CYS A 54 6.11 -8.27 11.77
C CYS A 54 5.40 -9.59 12.12
N LEU A 55 5.78 -10.24 13.23
CA LEU A 55 5.16 -11.50 13.65
C LEU A 55 3.67 -11.36 13.97
N LYS A 56 3.24 -10.24 14.55
CA LYS A 56 1.81 -9.93 14.75
C LYS A 56 1.07 -9.87 13.41
N VAL A 57 1.63 -9.21 12.40
CA VAL A 57 1.04 -9.16 11.05
C VAL A 57 0.97 -10.56 10.43
N ARG A 58 2.02 -11.38 10.57
CA ARG A 58 2.01 -12.77 10.12
C ARG A 58 0.89 -13.60 10.76
N LEU A 59 0.66 -13.44 12.06
CA LEU A 59 -0.43 -14.10 12.78
C LEU A 59 -1.81 -13.59 12.29
N ILE A 60 -1.95 -12.29 12.05
CA ILE A 60 -3.17 -11.72 11.46
C ILE A 60 -3.44 -12.33 10.08
N HIS A 61 -2.42 -12.45 9.22
CA HIS A 61 -2.56 -13.10 7.91
C HIS A 61 -3.00 -14.57 8.02
N ALA A 62 -2.44 -15.31 8.99
CA ALA A 62 -2.85 -16.69 9.25
C ALA A 62 -4.31 -16.78 9.71
N ALA A 63 -4.72 -15.90 10.64
CA ALA A 63 -6.10 -15.83 11.12
C ALA A 63 -7.07 -15.46 9.98
N VAL A 64 -6.77 -14.41 9.21
CA VAL A 64 -7.60 -13.97 8.06
C VAL A 64 -7.76 -15.12 7.06
N ARG A 65 -6.68 -15.82 6.73
CA ARG A 65 -6.74 -16.99 5.84
C ARG A 65 -7.65 -18.08 6.41
N TRP A 66 -7.53 -18.39 7.69
CA TRP A 66 -8.37 -19.40 8.35
C TRP A 66 -9.84 -19.01 8.33
N TYR A 67 -10.19 -17.81 8.78
CA TYR A 67 -11.57 -17.33 8.83
C TYR A 67 -12.20 -17.15 7.44
N THR A 68 -11.41 -16.80 6.43
CA THR A 68 -11.92 -16.72 5.05
C THR A 68 -12.30 -18.10 4.51
N LEU A 69 -11.57 -19.14 4.88
CA LEU A 69 -11.82 -20.52 4.44
C LEU A 69 -12.91 -21.23 5.25
N HIS A 70 -13.09 -20.86 6.52
CA HIS A 70 -14.03 -21.52 7.46
C HIS A 70 -15.20 -20.63 7.88
N GLY A 71 -15.36 -19.47 7.24
CA GLY A 71 -16.47 -18.55 7.50
C GLY A 71 -17.80 -19.09 6.99
N ALA A 72 -18.90 -18.41 7.36
CA ALA A 72 -20.25 -18.79 6.96
C ALA A 72 -20.46 -18.75 5.43
N GLU A 73 -19.81 -17.81 4.75
CA GLU A 73 -19.83 -17.72 3.28
C GLU A 73 -18.69 -18.53 2.67
N SER A 74 -19.03 -19.49 1.80
CA SER A 74 -18.02 -20.29 1.09
C SER A 74 -17.06 -19.42 0.28
N TRP A 75 -15.77 -19.74 0.34
CA TRP A 75 -14.74 -19.11 -0.50
C TRP A 75 -14.58 -19.86 -1.82
N ASP A 76 -14.65 -19.14 -2.94
CA ASP A 76 -14.49 -19.70 -4.28
C ASP A 76 -13.00 -19.94 -4.62
N ALA A 77 -12.43 -20.95 -3.98
CA ALA A 77 -11.02 -21.32 -4.14
C ALA A 77 -10.63 -21.67 -5.59
N PRO A 78 -11.45 -22.38 -6.40
CA PRO A 78 -11.12 -22.66 -7.80
C PRO A 78 -10.88 -21.41 -8.63
N ARG A 79 -11.66 -20.34 -8.40
CA ARG A 79 -11.53 -19.09 -9.15
C ARG A 79 -10.54 -18.10 -8.53
N LEU A 80 -10.54 -17.97 -7.21
CA LEU A 80 -9.78 -16.92 -6.50
C LEU A 80 -8.44 -17.41 -5.94
N GLY A 81 -8.19 -18.72 -5.94
CA GLY A 81 -7.03 -19.33 -5.29
C GLY A 81 -7.16 -19.33 -3.76
N LYS A 82 -6.04 -19.53 -3.05
CA LYS A 82 -6.03 -19.46 -1.59
C LYS A 82 -6.02 -18.00 -1.13
N PRO A 83 -6.76 -17.62 -0.08
CA PRO A 83 -6.73 -16.27 0.44
C PRO A 83 -5.37 -15.96 1.09
N VAL A 84 -4.90 -14.73 0.93
CA VAL A 84 -3.59 -14.27 1.44
C VAL A 84 -2.48 -15.23 0.98
N ASN A 85 -2.44 -15.55 -0.31
CA ASN A 85 -1.42 -16.46 -0.85
C ASN A 85 -0.06 -15.74 -1.01
N GLN A 86 0.96 -16.49 -1.40
CA GLN A 86 2.32 -15.98 -1.55
C GLN A 86 2.45 -14.87 -2.60
N GLU A 87 1.70 -14.94 -3.71
CA GLU A 87 1.67 -13.88 -4.73
C GLU A 87 1.04 -12.60 -4.18
N ASP A 88 -0.09 -12.71 -3.46
CA ASP A 88 -0.73 -11.55 -2.82
C ASP A 88 0.20 -10.88 -1.79
N MET A 89 0.90 -11.70 -0.99
CA MET A 89 1.85 -11.21 0.02
C MET A 89 3.07 -10.54 -0.63
N ALA A 90 3.65 -11.14 -1.67
CA ALA A 90 4.77 -10.56 -2.41
C ALA A 90 4.37 -9.26 -3.10
N GLY A 91 3.22 -9.24 -3.78
CA GLY A 91 2.67 -8.03 -4.42
C GLY A 91 2.43 -6.91 -3.41
N THR A 92 1.89 -7.25 -2.23
CA THR A 92 1.70 -6.27 -1.14
C THR A 92 3.05 -5.74 -0.64
N ASN A 93 4.05 -6.61 -0.45
CA ASN A 93 5.40 -6.21 -0.02
C ASN A 93 6.04 -5.23 -1.01
N LEU A 94 5.92 -5.49 -2.32
CA LEU A 94 6.38 -4.60 -3.39
C LEU A 94 5.72 -3.21 -3.35
N THR A 95 4.49 -3.11 -2.85
CA THR A 95 3.81 -1.81 -2.73
C THR A 95 4.40 -0.91 -1.65
N PHE A 96 5.10 -1.49 -0.67
CA PHE A 96 5.81 -0.77 0.36
C PHE A 96 7.29 -0.54 0.02
N SER A 97 7.87 -1.38 -0.84
CA SER A 97 9.27 -1.27 -1.27
C SER A 97 9.40 -0.58 -2.64
N TRP A 98 9.46 -1.36 -3.71
CA TRP A 98 9.67 -0.94 -5.09
C TRP A 98 8.75 0.21 -5.52
N LEU A 99 7.46 0.12 -5.20
CA LEU A 99 6.48 1.12 -5.64
C LEU A 99 6.71 2.49 -5.00
N VAL A 100 7.27 2.54 -3.78
CA VAL A 100 7.62 3.80 -3.10
C VAL A 100 8.78 4.47 -3.83
N ILE A 101 9.84 3.71 -4.15
CA ILE A 101 11.00 4.20 -4.92
C ILE A 101 10.54 4.72 -6.30
N LYS A 102 9.68 3.96 -6.99
CA LYS A 102 9.09 4.37 -8.27
C LYS A 102 8.28 5.67 -8.14
N GLY A 103 7.52 5.83 -7.06
CA GLY A 103 6.76 7.04 -6.76
C GLY A 103 7.67 8.25 -6.50
N LEU A 104 8.72 8.07 -5.71
CA LEU A 104 9.73 9.10 -5.43
C LEU A 104 10.45 9.55 -6.70
N ARG A 105 10.89 8.61 -7.55
CA ARG A 105 11.48 8.89 -8.86
C ARG A 105 10.53 9.70 -9.76
N ARG A 106 9.23 9.33 -9.80
CA ARG A 106 8.22 10.11 -10.54
C ARG A 106 8.03 11.52 -9.99
N ALA A 107 8.20 11.71 -8.69
CA ALA A 107 8.09 13.01 -8.03
C ALA A 107 9.37 13.85 -8.08
N ASN A 108 10.39 13.45 -8.86
CA ASN A 108 11.71 14.09 -8.90
C ASN A 108 12.41 14.14 -7.53
N LEU A 109 12.14 13.15 -6.68
CA LEU A 109 12.75 12.95 -5.36
C LEU A 109 13.49 11.60 -5.33
N ALA A 110 14.17 11.27 -6.43
CA ALA A 110 14.83 9.98 -6.57
C ALA A 110 15.91 9.80 -5.49
N PRO A 111 15.88 8.71 -4.69
CA PRO A 111 17.03 8.33 -3.89
C PRO A 111 18.19 7.92 -4.79
N THR A 112 19.39 7.86 -4.23
CA THR A 112 20.53 7.20 -4.87
C THR A 112 20.23 5.71 -5.07
N GLU A 113 20.97 5.04 -5.97
CA GLU A 113 20.77 3.59 -6.18
C GLU A 113 21.10 2.79 -4.91
N ALA A 114 22.10 3.20 -4.13
CA ALA A 114 22.44 2.54 -2.86
C ALA A 114 21.28 2.65 -1.85
N GLU A 115 20.75 3.85 -1.62
CA GLU A 115 19.60 4.06 -0.72
C GLU A 115 18.35 3.30 -1.19
N ALA A 116 18.15 3.19 -2.50
CA ALA A 116 17.04 2.46 -3.07
C ALA A 116 17.17 0.94 -2.83
N GLU A 117 18.36 0.38 -2.99
CA GLU A 117 18.64 -1.04 -2.69
C GLU A 117 18.58 -1.33 -1.19
N ASP A 118 19.10 -0.44 -0.33
CA ASP A 118 18.99 -0.57 1.13
C ASP A 118 17.52 -0.57 1.59
N PHE A 119 16.71 0.34 1.02
CA PHE A 119 15.28 0.38 1.30
C PHE A 119 14.55 -0.88 0.81
N LEU A 120 14.92 -1.41 -0.36
CA LEU A 120 14.39 -2.69 -0.84
C LEU A 120 14.76 -3.82 0.13
N HIS A 121 16.01 -3.87 0.58
CA HIS A 121 16.51 -4.90 1.48
C HIS A 121 15.76 -4.90 2.82
N LEU A 122 15.53 -3.74 3.42
CA LEU A 122 14.71 -3.61 4.63
C LEU A 122 13.33 -4.29 4.47
N TRP A 123 12.66 -4.03 3.33
CA TRP A 123 11.37 -4.64 3.05
C TRP A 123 11.46 -6.12 2.66
N ASN A 124 12.59 -6.60 2.16
CA ASN A 124 12.80 -8.04 2.01
C ASN A 124 12.90 -8.73 3.37
N VAL A 125 13.59 -8.14 4.35
CA VAL A 125 13.61 -8.64 5.73
C VAL A 125 12.20 -8.66 6.32
N VAL A 126 11.44 -7.58 6.17
CA VAL A 126 10.03 -7.51 6.61
C VAL A 126 9.17 -8.58 5.91
N GLY A 127 9.34 -8.75 4.59
CA GLY A 127 8.66 -9.77 3.78
C GLY A 127 8.95 -11.18 4.28
N PHE A 128 10.22 -11.50 4.51
CA PHE A 128 10.67 -12.77 5.08
C PHE A 128 10.04 -13.03 6.45
N LEU A 129 10.10 -12.07 7.37
CA LEU A 129 9.50 -12.18 8.71
C LEU A 129 7.98 -12.39 8.64
N ASN A 130 7.31 -11.73 7.70
CA ASN A 130 5.89 -11.91 7.42
C ASN A 130 5.55 -13.27 6.76
N GLY A 131 6.55 -14.03 6.32
CA GLY A 131 6.41 -15.36 5.75
C GLY A 131 6.27 -15.40 4.22
N VAL A 132 6.76 -14.38 3.51
CA VAL A 132 6.93 -14.43 2.05
C VAL A 132 8.06 -15.41 1.72
N ALA A 133 7.84 -16.30 0.75
CA ALA A 133 8.86 -17.22 0.27
C ALA A 133 10.06 -16.45 -0.31
N GLU A 134 11.29 -16.93 -0.02
CA GLU A 134 12.53 -16.25 -0.44
C GLU A 134 12.63 -16.08 -1.96
N ASP A 135 12.14 -17.04 -2.75
CA ASP A 135 12.07 -16.96 -4.21
C ASP A 135 11.21 -15.79 -4.74
N LEU A 136 10.38 -15.18 -3.88
CA LEU A 136 9.54 -14.03 -4.18
C LEU A 136 10.08 -12.72 -3.57
N LEU A 137 11.26 -12.76 -2.92
CA LEU A 137 11.95 -11.59 -2.40
C LEU A 137 13.03 -11.15 -3.40
N PRO A 138 12.77 -10.06 -4.17
CA PRO A 138 13.68 -9.65 -5.23
C PRO A 138 15.03 -9.19 -4.67
N GLN A 139 16.13 -9.63 -5.27
CA GLN A 139 17.48 -9.32 -4.79
C GLN A 139 17.98 -7.93 -5.23
N ASN A 140 17.27 -7.28 -6.15
CA ASN A 140 17.60 -5.96 -6.69
C ASN A 140 16.35 -5.29 -7.28
N LEU A 141 16.46 -4.00 -7.61
CA LEU A 141 15.35 -3.22 -8.18
C LEU A 141 14.85 -3.75 -9.53
N ARG A 142 15.72 -4.40 -10.33
CA ARG A 142 15.32 -4.98 -11.63
C ARG A 142 14.40 -6.18 -11.42
N GLU A 143 14.74 -7.08 -10.52
CA GLU A 143 13.88 -8.20 -10.14
C GLU A 143 12.57 -7.72 -9.54
N ALA A 144 12.61 -6.70 -8.68
CA ALA A 144 11.40 -6.12 -8.09
C ALA A 144 10.46 -5.56 -9.15
N PHE A 145 10.99 -4.89 -10.19
CA PHE A 145 10.23 -4.43 -11.35
C PHE A 145 9.61 -5.60 -12.14
N VAL A 146 10.39 -6.65 -12.41
CA VAL A 146 9.91 -7.81 -13.17
C VAL A 146 8.78 -8.52 -12.41
N LEU A 147 8.95 -8.72 -11.11
CA LEU A 147 7.94 -9.35 -10.26
C LEU A 147 6.67 -8.50 -10.16
N ASP A 148 6.78 -7.17 -9.93
CA ASP A 148 5.65 -6.23 -9.96
C ASP A 148 4.86 -6.34 -11.26
N LYS A 149 5.56 -6.35 -12.41
CA LYS A 149 4.93 -6.49 -13.72
C LYS A 149 4.26 -7.85 -13.92
N ALA A 150 4.86 -8.93 -13.45
CA ALA A 150 4.28 -10.27 -13.56
C ALA A 150 2.99 -10.40 -12.74
N ILE A 151 3.01 -9.92 -11.49
CA ILE A 151 1.84 -9.93 -10.60
C ILE A 151 0.73 -9.04 -11.17
N ALA A 152 1.06 -7.82 -11.59
CA ALA A 152 0.09 -6.88 -12.17
C ALA A 152 -0.62 -7.49 -13.38
N ARG A 153 0.11 -8.13 -14.31
CA ARG A 153 -0.47 -8.80 -15.48
C ARG A 153 -1.50 -9.88 -15.14
N ARG A 154 -1.31 -10.59 -14.02
CA ARG A 154 -2.19 -11.69 -13.60
C ARG A 154 -3.38 -11.22 -12.77
N GLN A 155 -3.15 -10.23 -11.91
CA GLN A 155 -4.09 -9.86 -10.85
C GLN A 155 -4.88 -8.58 -11.13
N PHE A 156 -4.34 -7.66 -11.93
CA PHE A 156 -4.95 -6.33 -12.09
C PHE A 156 -6.14 -6.36 -13.03
N ARG A 157 -7.30 -6.00 -12.51
CA ARG A 157 -8.53 -5.81 -13.26
C ARG A 157 -9.53 -4.98 -12.46
N ALA A 158 -10.51 -4.41 -13.15
CA ALA A 158 -11.59 -3.70 -12.48
C ALA A 158 -12.40 -4.66 -11.60
N SER A 159 -12.84 -4.17 -10.44
CA SER A 159 -13.74 -4.86 -9.52
C SER A 159 -14.60 -3.84 -8.79
N ASP A 160 -15.82 -4.22 -8.44
CA ASP A 160 -16.69 -3.37 -7.64
C ASP A 160 -16.11 -3.18 -6.24
N GLU A 161 -15.47 -4.22 -5.69
CA GLU A 161 -14.74 -4.18 -4.43
C GLU A 161 -13.59 -3.17 -4.46
N GLY A 162 -12.74 -3.22 -5.48
CA GLY A 162 -11.62 -2.29 -5.65
C GLY A 162 -12.08 -0.85 -5.83
N ARG A 163 -13.17 -0.61 -6.58
CA ARG A 163 -13.80 0.71 -6.72
C ARG A 163 -14.38 1.21 -5.40
N ALA A 164 -15.08 0.35 -4.65
CA ALA A 164 -15.64 0.69 -3.35
C ALA A 164 -14.55 1.07 -2.33
N LEU A 165 -13.50 0.28 -2.23
CA LEU A 165 -12.34 0.55 -1.37
C LEU A 165 -11.63 1.85 -1.76
N THR A 166 -11.45 2.09 -3.06
CA THR A 166 -10.86 3.33 -3.57
C THR A 166 -11.70 4.54 -3.23
N LYS A 167 -13.03 4.44 -3.37
CA LYS A 167 -13.96 5.51 -3.01
C LYS A 167 -13.92 5.83 -1.51
N SER A 168 -13.88 4.82 -0.65
CA SER A 168 -13.74 5.01 0.80
C SER A 168 -12.39 5.64 1.16
N LEU A 169 -11.31 5.23 0.48
CA LEU A 169 -9.98 5.81 0.67
C LEU A 169 -9.94 7.29 0.24
N LEU A 170 -10.51 7.63 -0.92
CA LEU A 170 -10.58 9.01 -1.39
C LEU A 170 -11.31 9.90 -0.38
N ARG A 171 -12.49 9.47 0.10
CA ARG A 171 -13.25 10.19 1.13
C ARG A 171 -12.44 10.39 2.41
N ALA A 172 -11.80 9.32 2.90
CA ALA A 172 -10.98 9.40 4.11
C ALA A 172 -9.82 10.40 3.96
N ILE A 173 -9.20 10.50 2.77
CA ILE A 173 -8.14 11.49 2.50
C ILE A 173 -8.72 12.90 2.38
N GLU A 174 -9.84 13.07 1.68
CA GLU A 174 -10.53 14.35 1.52
C GLU A 174 -10.95 14.95 2.88
N ASP A 175 -11.34 14.11 3.84
CA ASP A 175 -11.71 14.55 5.20
C ASP A 175 -10.52 15.15 5.98
N PHE A 176 -9.27 14.82 5.60
CA PHE A 176 -8.08 15.46 6.17
C PHE A 176 -7.75 16.81 5.52
N ILE A 177 -8.43 17.19 4.43
CA ILE A 177 -8.17 18.43 3.69
C ILE A 177 -9.17 19.50 4.15
N PRO A 178 -8.72 20.51 4.91
CA PRO A 178 -9.63 21.54 5.45
C PRO A 178 -10.19 22.48 4.38
N ASN A 179 -9.56 22.59 3.21
CA ASN A 179 -9.97 23.49 2.13
C ASN A 179 -10.72 22.75 1.02
N LEU A 180 -12.00 23.09 0.83
CA LEU A 180 -12.88 22.51 -0.20
C LEU A 180 -12.33 22.67 -1.63
N SER A 181 -11.61 23.75 -1.92
CA SER A 181 -11.01 23.99 -3.25
C SER A 181 -9.88 23.03 -3.59
N LEU A 182 -9.40 22.24 -2.61
CA LEU A 182 -8.34 21.25 -2.78
C LEU A 182 -8.85 19.80 -2.81
N LYS A 183 -10.18 19.58 -2.82
CA LYS A 183 -10.76 18.24 -2.80
C LYS A 183 -10.46 17.40 -4.05
N SER A 184 -10.10 18.02 -5.18
CA SER A 184 -9.65 17.29 -6.38
C SER A 184 -8.17 16.86 -6.31
N LEU A 185 -7.38 17.38 -5.37
CA LEU A 185 -5.95 17.06 -5.25
C LEU A 185 -5.67 15.57 -4.98
N PRO A 186 -6.38 14.87 -4.06
CA PRO A 186 -6.16 13.44 -3.84
C PRO A 186 -6.35 12.62 -5.11
N ALA A 187 -7.42 12.86 -5.85
CA ALA A 187 -7.68 12.20 -7.13
C ALA A 187 -6.55 12.51 -8.14
N ALA A 188 -6.12 13.78 -8.25
CA ALA A 188 -5.05 14.19 -9.16
C ALA A 188 -3.72 13.49 -8.83
N GLN A 189 -3.36 13.44 -7.55
CA GLN A 189 -2.16 12.77 -7.07
C GLN A 189 -2.21 11.26 -7.32
N MET A 190 -3.35 10.61 -7.06
CA MET A 190 -3.51 9.19 -7.35
C MET A 190 -3.36 8.91 -8.85
N ARG A 191 -4.00 9.70 -9.73
CA ARG A 191 -3.86 9.53 -11.20
C ARG A 191 -2.44 9.77 -11.69
N PHE A 192 -1.73 10.74 -11.10
CA PHE A 192 -0.33 10.99 -11.41
C PHE A 192 0.56 9.79 -11.05
N LEU A 193 0.40 9.25 -9.85
CA LEU A 193 1.23 8.15 -9.35
C LEU A 193 0.88 6.79 -9.96
N LEU A 194 -0.40 6.49 -10.18
CA LEU A 194 -0.86 5.22 -10.74
C LEU A 194 -0.78 5.17 -12.28
N GLY A 195 -0.96 6.31 -12.94
CA GLY A 195 -1.32 6.37 -14.36
C GLY A 195 -2.83 6.28 -14.58
N ASP A 196 -3.30 6.77 -15.74
CA ASP A 196 -4.74 6.87 -16.01
C ASP A 196 -5.40 5.50 -16.16
N GLU A 197 -4.76 4.56 -16.85
CA GLU A 197 -5.27 3.19 -17.03
C GLU A 197 -5.67 2.53 -15.70
N HIS A 198 -4.75 2.49 -14.73
CA HIS A 198 -5.02 1.93 -13.41
C HIS A 198 -6.05 2.76 -12.63
N ALA A 199 -6.01 4.08 -12.75
CA ALA A 199 -6.97 4.95 -12.07
C ALA A 199 -8.41 4.74 -12.59
N ASP A 200 -8.57 4.47 -13.88
CA ASP A 200 -9.87 4.19 -14.51
C ASP A 200 -10.44 2.83 -14.06
N LEU A 201 -9.60 1.80 -13.94
CA LEU A 201 -9.99 0.51 -13.37
C LEU A 201 -10.55 0.65 -11.95
N LEU A 202 -10.02 1.61 -11.17
CA LEU A 202 -10.43 1.90 -9.80
C LEU A 202 -11.56 2.94 -9.70
N GLY A 203 -11.97 3.56 -10.82
CA GLY A 203 -13.05 4.55 -10.84
C GLY A 203 -12.67 5.86 -10.15
N ILE A 204 -11.38 6.19 -10.13
CA ILE A 204 -10.92 7.50 -9.64
C ILE A 204 -11.47 8.57 -10.60
N PRO A 205 -11.96 9.72 -10.11
CA PRO A 205 -12.47 10.79 -10.97
C PRO A 205 -11.39 11.37 -11.90
N ALA A 206 -11.75 11.73 -13.13
CA ALA A 206 -10.87 12.41 -14.06
C ALA A 206 -10.71 13.89 -13.68
N VAL A 207 -9.46 14.35 -13.53
CA VAL A 207 -9.10 15.70 -13.08
C VAL A 207 -7.90 16.22 -13.91
N PRO A 208 -8.08 16.43 -15.22
CA PRO A 208 -6.97 16.62 -16.16
C PRO A 208 -6.18 17.90 -15.92
N LEU A 209 -6.83 18.98 -15.48
CA LEU A 209 -6.17 20.26 -15.20
C LEU A 209 -5.34 20.18 -13.91
N GLU A 210 -5.95 19.67 -12.85
CA GLU A 210 -5.30 19.53 -11.54
C GLU A 210 -4.18 18.50 -11.56
N LYS A 211 -4.32 17.44 -12.36
CA LYS A 211 -3.23 16.47 -12.57
C LYS A 211 -2.00 17.12 -13.23
N ARG A 212 -2.18 18.01 -14.21
CA ARG A 212 -1.05 18.74 -14.81
C ARG A 212 -0.40 19.67 -13.79
N LEU A 213 -1.19 20.29 -12.93
CA LEU A 213 -0.68 21.17 -11.88
C LEU A 213 0.02 20.40 -10.75
N VAL A 214 -0.43 19.19 -10.38
CA VAL A 214 0.18 18.39 -9.31
C VAL A 214 1.63 17.99 -9.64
N GLN A 215 1.97 17.89 -10.93
CA GLN A 215 3.35 17.66 -11.40
C GLN A 215 4.28 18.83 -11.08
N LEU A 216 3.72 20.03 -10.91
CA LEU A 216 4.43 21.28 -10.67
C LEU A 216 4.46 21.66 -9.20
N VAL A 217 3.66 21.00 -8.34
CA VAL A 217 3.62 21.23 -6.89
C VAL A 217 4.63 20.30 -6.22
N PRO A 218 5.75 20.81 -5.68
CA PRO A 218 6.70 19.97 -4.96
C PRO A 218 6.00 19.36 -3.74
N ILE A 219 6.09 18.02 -3.59
CA ILE A 219 5.61 17.32 -2.38
C ILE A 219 6.21 17.94 -1.10
N GLN A 220 7.38 18.57 -1.22
CA GLN A 220 8.06 19.32 -0.18
C GLN A 220 7.24 20.47 0.44
N LEU A 221 6.25 21.04 -0.27
CA LEU A 221 5.35 22.06 0.30
C LEU A 221 4.41 21.48 1.38
N PHE A 222 4.12 20.18 1.33
CA PHE A 222 3.38 19.48 2.38
C PHE A 222 4.27 19.03 3.54
N SER A 223 5.58 18.84 3.28
CA SER A 223 6.57 18.36 4.24
C SER A 223 6.93 19.39 5.33
N ARG A 224 6.94 20.70 5.02
CA ARG A 224 7.35 21.71 6.01
C ARG A 224 6.39 21.89 7.19
N ARG A 225 5.15 21.41 7.11
CA ARG A 225 4.18 21.45 8.23
C ARG A 225 3.90 20.10 8.89
N THR A 226 4.35 18.98 8.32
CA THR A 226 4.03 17.62 8.80
C THR A 226 5.19 16.91 9.50
N ILE A 227 6.41 17.45 9.45
CA ILE A 227 7.56 16.90 10.19
C ILE A 227 7.43 17.11 11.72
N ASP A 228 6.43 17.84 12.20
CA ASP A 228 6.17 18.03 13.64
C ASP A 228 5.20 16.98 14.24
N LEU A 229 4.75 15.97 13.47
CA LEU A 229 3.84 14.92 13.94
C LEU A 229 4.54 13.74 14.66
N GLY A 230 5.79 13.91 15.09
CA GLY A 230 6.61 12.81 15.62
C GLY A 230 7.40 13.10 16.90
N LYS A 231 7.28 14.29 17.52
CA LYS A 231 7.87 14.49 18.85
C LYS A 231 6.90 13.94 19.90
N PRO A 232 7.23 12.87 20.64
CA PRO A 232 6.48 12.54 21.84
C PRO A 232 6.55 13.76 22.77
N LYS A 233 5.38 14.24 23.21
CA LYS A 233 5.33 15.11 24.39
C LYS A 233 5.80 14.26 25.56
N ILE A 234 7.01 14.52 26.02
CA ILE A 234 7.47 14.05 27.32
C ILE A 234 6.79 14.97 28.34
N GLU A 235 5.73 14.46 28.95
CA GLU A 235 5.30 14.88 30.30
C GLU A 235 5.89 13.88 31.30
#